data_AF-A0A674MG07-F1
#
_entry.id   AF-A0A674MG07-F1
#
_cell.length_a   1.000
_cell.length_b   1.000
_cell.length_c   1.000
_cell.angle_alpha   90.00
_cell.angle_beta   90.00
_cell.angle_gamma   90.00
#
_symmetry.space_group_name_H-M   'P 1'
#
loop_
_entity.id
_entity.type
_entity.pdbx_description
1 polymer ?
#
loop_
_entity_poly.entity_id
_entity_poly.type
_entity_poly.pdbx_seq_one_letter_code
_entity_poly.pdbx_strand_id
1 'polypeptide(L)'
;MTLFPWLGIGKNILRLETVDYRLKVFTNLTKVALTGVKEEMTALRLMTMQNRMALDLITAPQGGVCAMVGDYCCTFIPENDADGHLIDSALKNLTKLQRAMIDDGSPPPDWLTGMLSKWRELLFKIGMMIGIVLLVLAILACCVVPLVRGCIGRLVGSAVTSTLLQVEEQSLLDNDEEESEEEWTNVMQDVNEMFKMT
;
A
#
# COMPACT_ATOMS: atom_id res chain seq x y z
N MET A 1 -17.44 -19.95 13.52
CA MET A 1 -17.83 -18.82 12.64
C MET A 1 -16.70 -17.80 12.70
N THR A 2 -16.08 -17.48 11.56
CA THR A 2 -14.88 -16.65 11.47
C THR A 2 -15.17 -15.20 11.83
N LEU A 3 -14.50 -14.68 12.85
CA LEU A 3 -14.72 -13.37 13.49
C LEU A 3 -14.30 -12.17 12.61
N PHE A 4 -13.62 -12.39 11.49
CA PHE A 4 -13.15 -11.32 10.60
C PHE A 4 -13.26 -11.73 9.11
N PRO A 5 -14.27 -11.23 8.37
CA PRO A 5 -14.45 -11.52 6.95
C PRO A 5 -13.26 -11.11 6.08
N TRP A 6 -12.53 -10.06 6.46
CA TRP A 6 -11.42 -9.48 5.67
C TRP A 6 -10.17 -10.38 5.59
N LEU A 7 -9.82 -11.06 6.68
CA LEU A 7 -8.66 -11.96 6.71
C LEU A 7 -8.83 -13.18 5.79
N GLY A 8 -10.07 -13.63 5.58
CA GLY A 8 -10.37 -14.71 4.63
C GLY A 8 -10.24 -14.27 3.16
N ILE A 9 -10.62 -13.03 2.84
CA ILE A 9 -10.62 -12.49 1.48
C ILE A 9 -9.19 -12.35 0.94
N GLY A 10 -8.25 -11.85 1.76
CA GLY A 10 -6.85 -11.67 1.33
C GLY A 10 -6.14 -12.97 0.95
N LYS A 11 -6.38 -14.06 1.68
CA LYS A 11 -5.77 -15.37 1.38
C LYS A 11 -6.31 -15.98 0.09
N ASN A 12 -7.57 -15.72 -0.25
CA ASN A 12 -8.18 -16.18 -1.49
C ASN A 12 -7.69 -15.38 -2.71
N ILE A 13 -7.47 -14.07 -2.58
CA ILE A 13 -6.89 -13.23 -3.63
C ILE A 13 -5.48 -13.69 -4.01
N LEU A 14 -4.61 -13.92 -3.02
CA LEU A 14 -3.25 -14.44 -3.26
C LEU A 14 -3.26 -15.79 -3.98
N ARG A 15 -4.22 -16.66 -3.65
CA ARG A 15 -4.41 -17.94 -4.34
C ARG A 15 -4.83 -17.74 -5.79
N LEU A 16 -5.70 -16.79 -6.06
CA LEU A 16 -6.21 -16.48 -7.39
C LEU A 16 -5.10 -15.93 -8.29
N GLU A 17 -4.29 -14.99 -7.79
CA GLU A 17 -3.10 -14.47 -8.48
C GLU A 17 -2.07 -15.58 -8.80
N THR A 18 -1.85 -16.49 -7.84
CA THR A 18 -0.93 -17.62 -8.04
C THR A 18 -1.42 -18.56 -9.14
N VAL A 19 -2.72 -18.84 -9.21
CA VAL A 19 -3.31 -19.70 -10.23
C VAL A 19 -3.26 -19.02 -11.60
N ASP A 20 -3.61 -17.74 -11.67
CA ASP A 20 -3.55 -16.94 -12.89
C ASP A 20 -2.12 -16.91 -13.48
N TYR A 21 -1.12 -16.64 -12.65
CA TYR A 21 0.29 -16.68 -13.09
C TYR A 21 0.68 -18.06 -13.64
N ARG A 22 0.32 -19.14 -12.95
CA ARG A 22 0.62 -20.51 -13.40
C ARG A 22 -0.08 -20.83 -14.71
N LEU A 23 -1.31 -20.38 -14.90
CA LEU A 23 -2.08 -20.59 -16.13
C LEU A 23 -1.49 -19.82 -17.32
N LYS A 24 -1.01 -18.60 -17.10
CA LYS A 24 -0.30 -17.79 -18.11
C LYS A 24 0.97 -18.49 -18.57
N VAL A 25 1.79 -18.96 -17.64
CA VAL A 25 3.01 -19.70 -17.93
C VAL A 25 2.70 -21.01 -18.65
N PHE A 26 1.72 -21.78 -18.15
CA PHE A 26 1.30 -23.03 -18.76
C PHE A 26 0.86 -22.82 -20.22
N THR A 27 0.00 -21.85 -20.48
CA THR A 27 -0.50 -21.56 -21.84
C THR A 27 0.63 -21.18 -22.80
N ASN A 28 1.61 -20.39 -22.34
CA ASN A 28 2.78 -20.03 -23.15
C ASN A 28 3.65 -21.26 -23.47
N LEU A 29 3.89 -22.12 -22.48
CA LEU A 29 4.64 -23.37 -22.66
C LEU A 29 3.91 -24.33 -23.60
N THR A 30 2.59 -24.51 -23.43
CA THR A 30 1.76 -25.35 -24.31
C THR A 30 1.79 -24.85 -25.74
N LYS A 31 1.78 -23.54 -25.96
CA LYS A 31 1.90 -22.95 -27.30
C LYS A 31 3.21 -23.34 -27.98
N VAL A 32 4.33 -23.19 -27.28
CA VAL A 32 5.67 -23.54 -27.80
C VAL A 32 5.80 -25.04 -28.05
N ALA A 33 5.31 -25.86 -27.13
CA ALA A 33 5.32 -27.31 -27.29
C ALA A 33 4.49 -27.74 -28.52
N LEU A 34 3.30 -27.17 -28.70
CA LEU A 34 2.41 -27.51 -29.82
C LEU A 34 2.98 -27.04 -31.17
N THR A 35 3.69 -25.91 -31.22
CA THR A 35 4.42 -25.51 -32.43
C THR A 35 5.54 -26.48 -32.78
N GLY A 36 6.30 -26.95 -31.80
CA GLY A 36 7.36 -27.95 -32.03
C GLY A 36 6.79 -29.27 -32.56
N VAL A 37 5.72 -29.77 -31.94
CA VAL A 37 5.03 -31.00 -32.39
C VAL A 37 4.50 -30.86 -33.82
N LYS A 38 3.99 -29.67 -34.19
CA LYS A 38 3.53 -29.38 -35.55
C LYS A 38 4.65 -29.52 -36.58
N GLU A 39 5.82 -28.96 -36.27
CA GLU A 39 7.00 -29.02 -37.15
C GLU A 39 7.55 -30.44 -37.28
N GLU A 40 7.70 -31.15 -36.15
CA GLU A 40 8.17 -32.54 -36.13
C GLU A 40 7.23 -33.47 -36.91
N MET A 41 5.92 -33.34 -36.71
CA MET A 41 4.94 -34.17 -37.43
C MET A 41 4.98 -33.91 -38.94
N THR A 42 5.20 -32.67 -39.36
CA THR A 42 5.33 -32.30 -40.78
C THR A 42 6.59 -32.91 -41.38
N ALA A 43 7.72 -32.87 -40.66
CA ALA A 43 8.97 -33.48 -41.10
C ALA A 43 8.89 -35.01 -41.14
N LEU A 44 8.32 -35.64 -40.12
CA LEU A 44 8.08 -37.09 -40.06
C LEU A 44 7.19 -37.54 -41.21
N ARG A 45 6.10 -36.81 -41.49
CA ARG A 45 5.23 -37.08 -42.63
C ARG A 45 6.02 -37.05 -43.94
N LEU A 46 6.83 -36.02 -44.18
CA LEU A 46 7.65 -35.92 -45.40
C LEU A 46 8.62 -37.10 -45.52
N MET A 47 9.31 -37.45 -44.44
CA MET A 47 10.22 -38.60 -44.40
C MET A 47 9.46 -39.91 -44.68
N THR A 48 8.28 -40.11 -44.08
CA THR A 48 7.49 -41.34 -44.31
C THR A 48 7.03 -41.45 -45.77
N MET A 49 6.67 -40.33 -46.41
CA MET A 49 6.33 -40.31 -47.84
C MET A 49 7.53 -40.64 -48.72
N GLN A 50 8.71 -40.09 -48.42
CA GLN A 50 9.96 -40.40 -49.12
C GLN A 50 10.35 -41.87 -48.95
N ASN A 51 10.29 -42.39 -47.71
CA ASN A 51 10.55 -43.79 -47.42
C ASN A 51 9.60 -44.68 -48.20
N ARG A 52 8.31 -44.35 -48.24
CA ARG A 52 7.32 -45.11 -49.01
C ARG A 52 7.65 -45.13 -50.51
N MET A 53 8.03 -43.99 -51.08
CA MET A 53 8.44 -43.93 -52.49
C MET A 53 9.68 -44.79 -52.78
N ALA A 54 10.67 -44.76 -51.90
CA ALA A 54 11.86 -45.60 -52.02
C ALA A 54 11.52 -47.09 -51.88
N LEU A 55 10.67 -47.45 -50.91
CA LEU A 55 10.20 -48.82 -50.74
C LEU A 55 9.35 -49.29 -51.93
N ASP A 56 8.52 -48.43 -52.52
CA ASP A 56 7.75 -48.76 -53.73
C ASP A 56 8.67 -49.01 -54.93
N LEU A 57 9.76 -48.25 -55.07
CA LEU A 57 10.72 -48.43 -56.15
C LEU A 57 11.46 -49.78 -56.04
N ILE A 58 11.93 -50.15 -54.84
CA ILE A 58 12.63 -51.44 -54.64
C ILE A 58 11.68 -52.64 -54.72
N THR A 59 10.39 -52.43 -54.43
CA THR A 59 9.35 -53.48 -54.47
C THR A 59 8.53 -53.46 -55.76
N ALA A 60 8.87 -52.59 -56.72
CA ALA A 60 8.27 -52.54 -58.05
C ALA A 60 8.12 -53.91 -58.74
N PRO A 61 9.09 -54.86 -58.70
CA PRO A 61 8.92 -56.18 -59.30
C PRO A 61 7.88 -57.07 -58.59
N GLN A 62 7.53 -56.76 -57.33
CA GLN A 62 6.51 -57.47 -56.56
C GLN A 62 5.16 -56.74 -56.55
N GLY A 63 5.00 -55.69 -57.37
CA GLY A 63 3.78 -54.87 -57.42
C GLY A 63 3.76 -53.70 -56.42
N GLY A 64 4.91 -53.31 -55.87
CA GLY A 64 5.04 -52.21 -54.90
C GLY A 64 4.76 -52.65 -53.46
N VAL A 65 4.88 -51.71 -52.51
CA VAL A 65 4.56 -51.93 -51.09
C VAL A 65 3.09 -52.31 -50.93
N CYS A 66 2.24 -51.83 -51.84
CA CYS A 66 0.82 -52.06 -51.79
C CYS A 66 0.41 -53.51 -52.01
N ALA A 67 1.03 -54.17 -52.99
CA ALA A 67 0.78 -55.58 -53.28
C ALA A 67 1.24 -56.49 -52.14
N MET A 68 2.28 -56.09 -51.39
CA MET A 68 2.78 -56.86 -50.25
C MET A 68 2.00 -56.63 -48.95
N VAL A 69 1.57 -55.38 -48.70
CA VAL A 69 0.86 -54.99 -47.45
C VAL A 69 -0.65 -55.27 -47.55
N GLY A 70 -1.22 -55.29 -48.75
CA GLY A 70 -2.64 -55.51 -48.98
C GLY A 70 -3.49 -54.32 -48.53
N ASP A 71 -4.59 -54.60 -47.82
CA ASP A 71 -5.65 -53.62 -47.50
C ASP A 71 -5.17 -52.41 -46.67
N TYR A 72 -4.07 -52.55 -45.90
CA TYR A 72 -3.52 -51.47 -45.06
C TYR A 72 -2.57 -50.53 -45.80
N CYS A 73 -2.32 -50.76 -47.08
CA CYS A 73 -1.35 -50.02 -47.86
C CYS A 73 -1.70 -48.53 -47.99
N CYS A 74 -2.96 -48.18 -48.25
CA CYS A 74 -3.35 -46.83 -48.66
C CYS A 74 -4.00 -46.03 -47.52
N THR A 75 -3.40 -46.06 -46.33
CA THR A 75 -3.84 -45.16 -45.26
C THR A 75 -3.54 -43.72 -45.66
N PHE A 76 -4.58 -42.90 -45.79
CA PHE A 76 -4.43 -41.47 -46.01
C PHE A 76 -3.74 -40.86 -44.80
N ILE A 77 -2.51 -40.40 -44.96
CA ILE A 77 -1.89 -39.56 -43.94
C ILE A 77 -2.48 -38.18 -44.22
N PRO A 78 -3.15 -37.52 -43.27
CA PRO A 78 -3.77 -36.23 -43.53
C PRO A 78 -2.79 -35.06 -43.38
N GLU A 79 -2.75 -34.19 -44.39
CA GLU A 79 -2.00 -32.93 -44.26
C GLU A 79 -2.68 -32.07 -43.21
N ASN A 80 -1.90 -31.22 -42.53
CA ASN A 80 -2.42 -30.30 -41.51
C ASN A 80 -3.58 -29.44 -42.05
N ASP A 81 -3.68 -29.31 -43.38
CA ASP A 81 -4.73 -28.59 -44.10
C ASP A 81 -5.97 -29.46 -44.40
N ALA A 82 -5.83 -30.79 -44.48
CA ALA A 82 -6.90 -31.74 -44.77
C ALA A 82 -7.72 -32.13 -43.53
N ASP A 83 -7.11 -32.13 -42.34
CA ASP A 83 -7.78 -32.42 -41.05
C ASP A 83 -8.50 -31.21 -40.43
N GLY A 84 -8.74 -30.17 -41.22
CA GLY A 84 -9.44 -28.97 -40.75
C GLY A 84 -8.60 -28.08 -39.82
N HIS A 85 -7.27 -28.06 -40.01
CA HIS A 85 -6.37 -27.17 -39.27
C HIS A 85 -6.55 -27.31 -37.75
N LEU A 86 -6.69 -28.52 -37.21
CA LEU A 86 -6.98 -28.73 -35.79
C LEU A 86 -5.86 -28.19 -34.89
N ILE A 87 -4.60 -28.49 -35.24
CA ILE A 87 -3.41 -28.01 -34.52
C ILE A 87 -3.28 -26.48 -34.66
N ASP A 88 -3.56 -25.94 -35.85
CA ASP A 88 -3.49 -24.49 -36.09
C ASP A 88 -4.61 -23.73 -35.36
N SER A 89 -5.81 -24.28 -35.35
CA SER A 89 -6.96 -23.77 -34.62
C SER A 89 -6.72 -23.79 -33.12
N ALA A 90 -6.13 -24.88 -32.59
CA ALA A 90 -5.70 -24.96 -31.21
C ALA A 90 -4.65 -23.88 -30.90
N LEU A 91 -3.64 -23.70 -31.76
CA LEU A 91 -2.62 -22.66 -31.59
C LEU A 91 -3.21 -21.24 -31.64
N LYS A 92 -4.17 -21.00 -32.54
CA LYS A 92 -4.90 -19.72 -32.65
C LYS A 92 -5.72 -19.44 -31.41
N ASN A 93 -6.41 -20.45 -30.88
CA ASN A 93 -7.18 -20.35 -29.64
C ASN A 93 -6.27 -20.10 -28.43
N LEU A 94 -5.15 -20.82 -28.31
CA LEU A 94 -4.13 -20.58 -27.28
C LEU A 94 -3.56 -19.16 -27.37
N THR A 95 -3.32 -18.66 -28.58
CA THR A 95 -2.84 -17.29 -28.78
C THR A 95 -3.88 -16.25 -28.39
N LYS A 96 -5.17 -16.51 -28.67
CA LYS A 96 -6.27 -15.63 -28.20
C LYS A 96 -6.38 -15.64 -26.68
N LEU A 97 -6.35 -16.82 -26.06
CA LEU A 97 -6.37 -16.98 -24.59
C LEU A 97 -5.18 -16.27 -23.94
N GLN A 98 -3.98 -16.41 -24.51
CA GLN A 98 -2.79 -15.70 -24.05
C GLN A 98 -2.98 -14.18 -24.08
N ARG A 99 -3.54 -13.63 -25.17
CA ARG A 99 -3.80 -12.18 -25.26
C ARG A 99 -4.84 -11.73 -24.25
N ALA A 100 -5.95 -12.45 -24.11
CA ALA A 100 -6.99 -12.13 -23.13
C ALA A 100 -6.40 -12.09 -21.71
N MET A 101 -5.62 -13.10 -21.31
CA MET A 101 -4.99 -13.11 -19.98
C MET A 101 -3.97 -11.98 -19.74
N ILE A 102 -3.30 -11.47 -20.79
CA ILE A 102 -2.38 -10.33 -20.68
C ILE A 102 -3.17 -9.02 -20.58
N ASP A 103 -4.26 -8.89 -21.33
CA ASP A 103 -5.13 -7.72 -21.36
C ASP A 103 -5.98 -7.59 -20.08
N ASP A 104 -6.34 -8.73 -19.47
CA ASP A 104 -7.00 -8.83 -18.16
C ASP A 104 -6.07 -8.42 -16.98
N GLY A 105 -5.05 -7.59 -17.22
CA GLY A 105 -4.24 -6.93 -16.20
C GLY A 105 -5.15 -6.22 -15.21
N SER A 106 -5.48 -6.91 -14.13
CA SER A 106 -6.70 -6.75 -13.35
C SER A 106 -7.03 -5.29 -13.02
N PRO A 107 -7.97 -4.64 -13.73
CA PRO A 107 -8.59 -3.45 -13.19
C PRO A 107 -9.39 -3.86 -11.95
N PRO A 108 -9.43 -3.02 -10.89
CA PRO A 108 -10.34 -3.26 -9.78
C PRO A 108 -11.75 -3.51 -10.34
N PRO A 109 -12.49 -4.48 -9.80
CA PRO A 109 -13.74 -4.92 -10.41
C PRO A 109 -14.71 -3.75 -10.58
N ASP A 110 -15.43 -3.69 -11.70
CA ASP A 110 -16.23 -2.51 -12.11
C ASP A 110 -17.24 -2.03 -11.07
N TRP A 111 -17.78 -2.95 -10.26
CA TRP A 111 -18.67 -2.60 -9.15
C TRP A 111 -17.91 -1.87 -8.03
N LEU A 112 -16.65 -2.23 -7.79
CA LEU A 112 -15.78 -1.65 -6.78
C LEU A 112 -15.25 -0.30 -7.23
N THR A 113 -14.92 -0.11 -8.52
CA THR A 113 -14.58 1.22 -9.06
C THR A 113 -15.78 2.17 -9.01
N GLY A 114 -16.98 1.69 -9.36
CA GLY A 114 -18.22 2.47 -9.26
C GLY A 114 -18.57 2.84 -7.83
N MET A 115 -18.40 1.91 -6.89
CA MET A 115 -18.61 2.16 -5.46
C MET A 115 -17.53 3.10 -4.91
N LEU A 116 -16.25 2.81 -5.13
CA LEU A 116 -15.13 3.62 -4.65
C LEU A 116 -15.19 5.05 -5.19
N SER A 117 -15.65 5.25 -6.43
CA SER A 117 -15.85 6.58 -7.01
C SER A 117 -16.91 7.40 -6.25
N LYS A 118 -18.05 6.77 -5.93
CA LYS A 118 -19.13 7.41 -5.15
C LYS A 118 -18.74 7.68 -3.70
N TRP A 119 -18.03 6.75 -3.07
CA TRP A 119 -17.55 6.89 -1.69
C TRP A 119 -16.38 7.88 -1.58
N ARG A 120 -15.54 8.00 -2.61
CA ARG A 120 -14.44 8.97 -2.67
C ARG A 120 -14.96 10.41 -2.60
N GLU A 121 -16.02 10.73 -3.33
CA GLU A 121 -16.64 12.07 -3.28
C GLU A 121 -17.18 12.40 -1.87
N LEU A 122 -17.82 11.43 -1.22
CA LEU A 122 -18.30 11.56 0.16
C LEU A 122 -17.14 11.71 1.16
N LEU A 123 -16.08 10.92 1.01
CA LEU A 123 -14.89 10.98 1.85
C LEU A 123 -14.12 12.29 1.70
N PHE A 124 -14.01 12.83 0.48
CA PHE A 124 -13.40 14.15 0.26
C PHE A 124 -14.23 15.27 0.90
N LYS A 125 -15.56 15.21 0.81
CA LYS A 125 -16.44 16.18 1.49
C LYS A 125 -16.33 16.12 3.01
N ILE A 126 -16.37 14.92 3.59
CA ILE A 126 -16.25 14.72 5.04
C ILE A 126 -14.83 15.10 5.51
N GLY A 127 -13.80 14.70 4.76
CA GLY A 127 -12.40 15.03 5.04
C GLY A 127 -12.11 16.52 4.98
N MET A 128 -12.65 17.24 4.00
CA MET A 128 -12.56 18.70 3.92
C MET A 128 -13.23 19.38 5.11
N MET A 129 -14.41 18.91 5.53
CA MET A 129 -15.08 19.46 6.71
C MET A 129 -14.28 19.24 7.99
N ILE A 130 -13.75 18.02 8.19
CA ILE A 130 -12.88 17.72 9.32
C ILE A 130 -11.60 18.56 9.27
N GLY A 131 -11.01 18.75 8.08
CA GLY A 131 -9.82 19.57 7.89
C GLY A 131 -10.05 21.03 8.26
N ILE A 132 -11.18 21.62 7.86
CA ILE A 132 -11.56 22.99 8.24
C ILE A 132 -11.77 23.11 9.75
N VAL A 133 -12.47 22.16 10.37
CA VAL A 133 -12.68 22.16 11.83
C VAL A 133 -11.35 22.07 12.58
N LEU A 134 -10.43 21.20 12.16
CA LEU A 134 -9.10 21.09 12.75
C LEU A 134 -8.27 22.36 12.54
N LEU A 135 -8.37 23.00 11.38
CA LEU A 135 -7.71 24.28 11.10
C LEU A 135 -8.23 25.39 12.03
N VAL A 136 -9.55 25.50 12.20
CA VAL A 136 -10.17 26.48 13.11
C VAL A 136 -9.76 26.21 14.55
N LEU A 137 -9.77 24.95 14.99
CA LEU A 137 -9.29 24.57 16.33
C LEU A 137 -7.81 24.89 16.52
N ALA A 138 -6.97 24.70 15.51
CA ALA A 138 -5.56 25.06 15.56
C ALA A 138 -5.35 26.58 15.65
N ILE A 139 -6.14 27.38 14.93
CA ILE A 139 -6.09 28.86 15.02
C ILE A 139 -6.56 29.32 16.40
N LEU A 140 -7.66 28.76 16.92
CA LEU A 140 -8.13 29.05 18.27
C LEU A 140 -7.09 28.67 19.32
N ALA A 141 -6.46 27.50 19.21
CA ALA A 141 -5.39 27.10 20.11
C ALA A 141 -4.17 28.02 19.99
N CYS A 142 -3.77 28.40 18.77
CA CYS A 142 -2.62 29.28 18.52
C CYS A 142 -2.86 30.71 19.01
N CYS A 143 -4.09 31.23 18.95
CA CYS A 143 -4.39 32.62 19.31
C CYS A 143 -4.84 32.76 20.77
N VAL A 144 -5.62 31.81 21.30
CA VAL A 144 -6.19 31.89 22.66
C VAL A 144 -5.16 31.52 23.73
N VAL A 145 -4.32 30.51 23.49
CA VAL A 145 -3.30 30.07 24.46
C VAL A 145 -2.28 31.16 24.80
N PRO A 146 -1.68 31.91 23.84
CA PRO A 146 -0.76 33.00 24.18
C PRO A 146 -1.48 34.22 24.74
N LEU A 147 -2.72 34.50 24.35
CA LEU A 147 -3.51 35.59 24.94
C LEU A 147 -3.79 35.33 26.43
N VAL A 148 -4.24 34.12 26.76
CA VAL A 148 -4.53 33.73 28.15
C VAL A 148 -3.24 33.70 28.97
N ARG A 149 -2.14 33.17 28.43
CA ARG A 149 -0.83 33.23 29.10
C ARG A 149 -0.34 34.67 29.31
N GLY A 150 -0.55 35.55 28.33
CA GLY A 150 -0.21 36.97 28.44
C GLY A 150 -1.06 37.70 29.48
N CYS A 151 -2.38 37.45 29.53
CA CYS A 151 -3.26 38.06 30.52
C CYS A 151 -2.97 37.59 31.95
N ILE A 152 -2.76 36.27 32.15
CA ILE A 152 -2.40 35.72 33.47
C ILE A 152 -1.03 36.25 33.91
N GLY A 153 -0.04 36.30 33.01
CA GLY A 153 1.28 36.86 33.32
C GLY A 153 1.24 38.33 33.74
N ARG A 154 0.39 39.15 33.10
CA ARG A 154 0.22 40.56 33.44
C ARG A 154 -0.53 40.78 34.75
N LEU A 155 -1.53 39.94 35.06
CA LEU A 155 -2.25 39.99 36.33
C LEU A 155 -1.36 39.56 37.50
N VAL A 156 -0.61 38.46 37.34
CA VAL A 156 0.33 37.98 38.36
C VAL A 156 1.47 38.98 38.53
N GLY A 157 2.04 39.51 37.44
CA GLY A 157 3.09 40.54 37.51
C GLY A 157 2.61 41.79 38.25
N SER A 158 1.42 42.29 37.94
CA SER A 158 0.87 43.47 38.61
C SER A 158 0.60 43.23 40.11
N ALA A 159 0.09 42.05 40.47
CA ALA A 159 -0.18 41.71 41.87
C ALA A 159 1.12 41.50 42.67
N VAL A 160 2.12 40.85 42.09
CA VAL A 160 3.42 40.63 42.74
C VAL A 160 4.15 41.96 42.93
N THR A 161 4.14 42.85 41.94
CA THR A 161 4.75 44.18 42.07
C THR A 161 4.07 45.00 43.15
N SER A 162 2.73 44.99 43.26
CA SER A 162 2.05 45.69 44.36
C SER A 162 2.42 45.11 45.73
N THR A 163 2.57 43.79 45.86
CA THR A 163 2.95 43.19 47.14
C THR A 163 4.42 43.46 47.49
N LEU A 164 5.33 43.47 46.52
CA LEU A 164 6.74 43.78 46.77
C LEU A 164 6.93 45.23 47.21
N LEU A 165 6.21 46.18 46.60
CA LEU A 165 6.24 47.58 47.03
C LEU A 165 5.69 47.75 48.44
N GLN A 166 4.62 47.02 48.81
CA GLN A 166 4.11 47.05 50.18
C GLN A 166 5.08 46.43 51.19
N VAL A 167 5.80 45.36 50.82
CA VAL A 167 6.83 44.76 51.68
C VAL A 167 8.03 45.68 51.82
N GLU A 168 8.46 46.35 50.75
CA GLU A 168 9.56 47.31 50.79
C GLU A 168 9.20 48.54 51.63
N GLU A 169 7.99 49.09 51.47
CA GLU A 169 7.47 50.18 52.30
C GLU A 169 7.36 49.78 53.78
N GLN A 170 6.86 48.56 54.07
CA GLN A 170 6.79 48.04 55.43
C GLN A 170 8.19 47.85 56.05
N SER A 171 9.16 47.34 55.28
CA SER A 171 10.53 47.14 55.76
C SER A 171 11.25 48.45 56.06
N LEU A 172 10.92 49.52 55.35
CA LEU A 172 11.48 50.84 55.62
C LEU A 172 10.93 51.42 56.91
N LEU A 173 9.62 51.29 57.14
CA LEU A 173 8.97 51.73 58.38
C LEU A 173 9.47 50.96 59.60
N ASP A 174 9.66 49.64 59.47
CA ASP A 174 10.19 48.79 60.55
C ASP A 174 11.62 49.21 60.92
N ASN A 175 12.45 49.54 59.91
CA ASN A 175 13.82 50.01 60.11
C ASN A 175 13.87 51.41 60.76
N ASP A 176 12.95 52.32 60.40
CA ASP A 176 12.83 53.63 61.05
C ASP A 176 12.35 53.51 62.50
N GLU A 177 11.47 52.54 62.79
CA GLU A 177 10.97 52.26 64.15
C GLU A 177 12.08 51.64 65.02
N GLU A 178 12.86 50.69 64.48
CA GLU A 178 14.01 50.06 65.14
C GLU A 178 15.13 51.10 65.46
N GLU A 179 15.44 52.00 64.52
CA GLU A 179 16.42 53.08 64.75
C GLU A 179 15.98 54.02 65.89
N SER A 180 14.68 54.30 65.98
CA SER A 180 14.13 55.13 67.06
C SER A 180 14.17 54.45 68.43
N GLU A 181 13.92 53.14 68.51
CA GLU A 181 14.02 52.38 69.76
C GLU A 181 15.47 52.25 70.25
N GLU A 182 16.44 52.07 69.34
CA GLU A 182 17.87 52.09 69.67
C GLU A 182 18.32 53.45 70.23
N GLU A 183 17.82 54.56 69.68
CA GLU A 183 18.14 55.90 70.21
C GLU A 183 17.63 56.06 71.65
N TRP A 184 16.36 55.72 71.92
CA TRP A 184 15.77 55.83 73.26
C TRP A 184 16.44 54.92 74.29
N THR A 185 16.82 53.70 73.91
CA THR A 185 17.51 52.75 74.81
C THR A 185 18.92 53.24 75.19
N ASN A 186 19.67 53.78 74.23
CA ASN A 186 20.98 54.39 74.49
C ASN A 186 20.88 55.59 75.46
N VAL A 187 19.89 56.48 75.24
CA VAL A 187 19.64 57.62 76.15
C VAL A 187 19.32 57.13 77.57
N MET A 188 18.50 56.10 77.71
CA MET A 188 18.12 55.55 79.02
C MET A 188 19.30 54.87 79.72
N GLN A 189 20.20 54.24 78.96
CA GLN A 189 21.41 53.65 79.51
C GLN A 189 22.38 54.72 80.03
N ASP A 190 22.57 55.82 79.30
CA ASP A 190 23.39 56.96 79.74
C ASP A 190 22.85 57.61 81.03
N VAL A 191 21.52 57.77 81.13
CA VAL A 191 20.88 58.29 82.35
C VAL A 191 21.11 57.36 83.55
N ASN A 192 21.07 56.04 83.34
CA ASN A 192 21.30 55.06 84.40
C ASN A 192 22.77 55.00 84.85
N GLU A 193 23.72 55.12 83.92
CA GLU A 193 25.16 55.26 84.21
C GLU A 193 25.43 56.52 85.05
N MET A 194 24.81 57.66 84.73
CA MET A 194 24.91 58.88 85.54
C MET A 194 24.40 58.69 86.97
N PHE A 195 23.33 57.92 87.16
CA PHE A 195 22.75 57.68 88.48
C PHE A 195 23.61 56.75 89.36
N LYS A 196 24.38 55.83 88.77
CA LYS A 196 25.30 54.93 89.49
C LYS A 196 26.58 55.61 89.98
N MET A 197 26.93 56.77 89.43
CA MET A 197 28.11 57.56 89.84
C MET A 197 27.82 58.55 90.99
N THR A 198 26.56 58.64 91.44
CA THR A 198 26.14 59.44 92.62
C THR A 198 25.92 58.53 93.82
#